data_AF-R1HNM7-F1
#
_entry.id   AF-R1HNM7-F1
#
_cell.length_a   1.000
_cell.length_b   1.000
_cell.length_c   1.000
_cell.angle_alpha   90.00
_cell.angle_beta   90.00
_cell.angle_gamma   90.00
#
_symmetry.space_group_name_H-M   'P 1'
#
loop_
_entity.id
_entity.type
_entity.pdbx_description
1 polymer ?
#
loop_
_entity_poly.entity_id
_entity_poly.type
_entity_poly.pdbx_seq_one_letter_code
_entity_poly.pdbx_strand_id
1 'polypeptide(L)' 'MTELRVLISDDDVMIRDVLREVLDSESDIAVIAVAGDADEAIRLAERHRPAVAVLDVRMPGGGGA' A
#
# COMPACT_ATOMS: atom_id res chain seq x y z
N MET A 1 -0.51 -21.45 -6.39
CA MET A 1 0.51 -20.48 -5.91
C MET A 1 -0.22 -19.48 -5.03
N THR A 2 0.38 -19.03 -3.93
CA THR A 2 -0.27 -18.15 -2.96
C THR A 2 -0.02 -16.70 -3.38
N GLU A 3 -1.09 -15.93 -3.55
CA GLU A 3 -1.05 -14.51 -3.94
C GLU A 3 -0.55 -13.65 -2.78
N LEU A 4 0.49 -12.84 -3.01
CA LEU A 4 1.06 -11.91 -2.04
C LEU A 4 0.19 -10.66 -1.94
N ARG A 5 -0.41 -10.46 -0.77
CA ARG A 5 -1.38 -9.39 -0.54
C ARG A 5 -0.67 -8.13 -0.02
N VAL A 6 -0.71 -7.05 -0.80
CA VAL A 6 0.05 -5.82 -0.57
C VAL A 6 -0.86 -4.63 -0.27
N LEU A 7 -0.47 -3.80 0.69
CA LEU A 7 -1.02 -2.46 0.95
C LEU A 7 -0.02 -1.41 0.45
N ILE A 8 -0.49 -0.37 -0.23
CA ILE A 8 0.32 0.80 -0.61
C ILE A 8 -0.13 2.00 0.21
N SER A 9 0.81 2.81 0.71
CA SER A 9 0.55 4.08 1.36
C SER A 9 1.48 5.16 0.85
N ASP A 10 0.92 6.20 0.24
CA ASP A 10 1.65 7.35 -0.32
C ASP A 10 0.68 8.54 -0.39
N ASP A 11 1.13 9.78 -0.19
CA ASP A 11 0.25 10.96 -0.28
C ASP A 11 0.07 11.47 -1.72
N ASP A 12 0.92 11.02 -2.66
CA ASP A 12 0.80 11.32 -4.08
C ASP A 12 -0.03 10.24 -4.80
N VAL A 13 -1.20 10.66 -5.28
CA VAL A 13 -2.12 9.80 -6.06
C VAL A 13 -1.44 9.21 -7.29
N MET A 14 -0.61 9.97 -7.99
CA MET A 14 0.08 9.49 -9.20
C MET A 14 1.06 8.36 -8.86
N ILE A 15 1.76 8.47 -7.73
CA ILE A 15 2.69 7.42 -7.30
C ILE A 15 1.93 6.15 -6.92
N ARG A 16 0.78 6.27 -6.24
CA ARG A 16 -0.06 5.10 -5.92
C ARG A 16 -0.54 4.36 -7.16
N ASP A 17 -0.98 5.10 -8.18
CA ASP A 17 -1.45 4.51 -9.43
C ASP A 17 -0.32 3.79 -10.17
N VAL A 18 0.87 4.39 -10.24
CA VAL A 18 2.06 3.76 -10.85
C VAL A 18 2.49 2.51 -10.08
N LEU A 19 2.59 2.58 -8.75
CA LEU A 19 2.95 1.43 -7.92
C LEU A 19 1.93 0.31 -8.06
N ARG A 20 0.64 0.65 -8.14
CA ARG A 20 -0.42 -0.33 -8.37
C ARG A 20 -0.28 -0.99 -9.72
N GLU A 21 -0.08 -0.24 -10.80
CA GLU A 21 0.10 -0.79 -12.14
C GLU A 21 1.29 -1.75 -12.21
N VAL A 22 2.42 -1.37 -11.62
CA VAL A 22 3.61 -2.22 -11.58
C VAL A 22 3.36 -3.51 -10.78
N LEU A 23 2.74 -3.42 -9.60
CA LEU A 23 2.51 -4.59 -8.75
C LEU A 23 1.39 -5.51 -9.28
N ASP A 24 0.30 -4.95 -9.81
CA ASP A 24 -0.80 -5.73 -10.40
C ASP A 24 -0.37 -6.40 -11.73
N SER A 25 0.78 -6.01 -12.31
CA SER A 25 1.37 -6.69 -13.48
C SER A 25 2.01 -8.04 -13.16
N GLU A 26 2.33 -8.28 -11.88
CA GLU A 26 2.89 -9.53 -11.39
C GLU A 26 1.78 -10.51 -10.99
N SER A 27 1.79 -11.70 -11.57
CA SER A 27 0.69 -12.68 -11.41
C SER A 27 0.53 -13.28 -10.01
N ASP A 28 1.50 -13.07 -9.13
CA ASP A 28 1.54 -13.54 -7.75
C ASP A 28 1.43 -12.41 -6.72
N ILE A 29 1.11 -11.18 -7.14
CA ILE A 29 0.92 -10.01 -6.27
C ILE A 29 -0.49 -9.45 -6.45
N ALA A 30 -1.11 -9.06 -5.35
CA ALA A 30 -2.38 -8.32 -5.37
C ALA A 30 -2.33 -7.11 -4.45
N VAL A 31 -2.59 -5.93 -5.02
CA VAL A 31 -2.79 -4.71 -4.24
C VAL A 31 -4.20 -4.71 -3.65
N ILE A 32 -4.31 -5.11 -2.37
CA ILE A 32 -5.59 -5.30 -1.67
C ILE A 32 -6.14 -4.02 -1.05
N ALA A 33 -5.31 -2.99 -0.91
CA ALA A 33 -5.66 -1.73 -0.28
C ALA A 33 -4.67 -0.63 -0.68
N VAL A 34 -5.14 0.61 -0.67
CA VAL A 34 -4.36 1.81 -0.97
C VAL A 34 -4.76 2.90 0.02
N ALA A 35 -3.79 3.58 0.62
CA ALA A 35 -3.98 4.64 1.60
C ALA A 35 -3.32 5.95 1.14
N GLY A 36 -3.88 7.09 1.53
CA GLY A 36 -3.34 8.44 1.28
C GLY A 36 -2.63 9.06 2.49
N ASP A 37 -2.77 8.45 3.66
CA ASP A 37 -2.20 8.92 4.91
C ASP A 37 -1.96 7.75 5.89
N ALA A 38 -1.24 8.04 6.97
CA ALA A 38 -0.85 7.05 7.97
C ALA A 38 -2.04 6.40 8.69
N ASP A 39 -3.05 7.19 9.05
CA ASP A 39 -4.21 6.71 9.80
C ASP A 39 -5.07 5.78 8.94
N GLU A 40 -5.22 6.11 7.65
CA GLU A 40 -5.85 5.25 6.67
C GLU A 40 -5.06 3.96 6.46
N ALA A 41 -3.73 4.04 6.35
CA ALA A 41 -2.88 2.89 6.21
C ALA A 41 -3.02 1.92 7.39
N ILE A 42 -3.05 2.43 8.63
CA ILE A 42 -3.25 1.62 9.84
C ILE A 42 -4.62 0.94 9.81
N ARG A 43 -5.70 1.71 9.57
CA ARG A 43 -7.07 1.15 9.52
C ARG A 43 -7.21 0.06 8.46
N LEU A 44 -6.61 0.27 7.29
CA LEU A 44 -6.64 -0.69 6.19
C LEU A 44 -5.76 -1.91 6.47
N ALA A 45 -4.61 -1.73 7.10
CA ALA A 45 -3.74 -2.84 7.51
C ALA A 45 -4.44 -3.75 8.54
N GLU A 46 -5.11 -3.17 9.54
CA GLU A 46 -5.87 -3.93 10.54
C GLU A 46 -7.02 -4.71 9.91
N ARG A 47 -7.76 -4.06 9.01
CA ARG A 47 -8.92 -4.65 8.31
C ARG A 47 -8.52 -5.77 7.35
N HIS A 48 -7.51 -5.52 6.51
CA HIS A 48 -7.20 -6.39 5.39
C HIS A 48 -6.09 -7.39 5.69
N ARG A 49 -5.30 -7.16 6.74
CA ARG A 49 -4.17 -8.02 7.16
C ARG A 49 -3.25 -8.32 5.97
N PRO A 50 -2.66 -7.29 5.32
CA PRO A 50 -1.73 -7.50 4.21
C PRO A 50 -0.48 -8.24 4.71
N ALA A 51 0.18 -8.96 3.80
CA ALA A 51 1.45 -9.63 4.09
C ALA A 51 2.63 -8.65 4.02
N VAL A 52 2.52 -7.62 3.17
CA VAL A 52 3.53 -6.58 2.95
C VAL A 52 2.83 -5.23 2.84
N ALA A 53 3.46 -4.18 3.39
CA ALA A 53 3.05 -2.81 3.17
C ALA A 53 4.20 -2.02 2.52
N VAL A 54 3.90 -1.29 1.46
CA VAL A 54 4.80 -0.32 0.84
C VAL A 54 4.40 1.06 1.36
N LEU A 55 5.30 1.71 2.09
CA LEU A 55 5.02 2.96 2.79
C LEU A 55 5.94 4.06 2.26
N ASP A 56 5.37 5.21 1.91
CA ASP A 56 6.13 6.44 1.75
C ASP A 56 6.61 6.94 3.12
N VAL A 57 7.89 7.27 3.18
CA VAL A 57 8.54 7.76 4.39
C VAL A 57 8.28 9.25 4.63
N ARG A 58 7.79 9.98 3.62
CA ARG A 58 7.56 11.43 3.67
C ARG A 58 6.10 11.84 3.78
N MET A 59 5.22 10.94 4.22
CA MET A 59 3.81 11.26 4.39
C MET A 59 3.54 12.26 5.54
N PRO A 60 2.68 13.27 5.32
CA PRO A 60 2.12 14.10 6.39
C PRO A 60 1.42 13.25 7.44
N GLY A 61 1.68 13.49 8.73
CA GLY A 61 1.11 12.70 9.84
C GLY A 61 1.97 11.53 10.32
N GLY A 62 3.10 11.25 9.66
CA GLY A 62 4.04 10.18 10.04
C GLY A 62 3.86 8.90 9.21
N GLY A 63 4.76 7.94 9.36
CA GLY A 63 4.76 6.69 8.57
C GLY A 63 6.16 6.15 8.27
N GLY A 64 7.17 7.01 8.33
CA GLY A 64 8.57 6.66 8.12
C GLY A 64 9.53 7.35 9.09
N ALA A 65 9.21 7.36 10.39
CA ALA A 65 10.15 7.55 11.52
C ALA A 65 9.42 7.29 12.85
#